data_AF-A0A960CJ28-F1
#
_entry.id   AF-A0A960CJ28-F1
#
_cell.length_a   1.000
_cell.length_b   1.000
_cell.length_c   1.000
_cell.angle_alpha   90.00
_cell.angle_beta   90.00
_cell.angle_gamma   90.00
#
_symmetry.space_group_name_H-M   'P 1'
#
loop_
_entity.id
_entity.type
_entity.pdbx_description
1 polymer ?
#
loop_
_entity_poly.entity_id
_entity_poly.type
_entity_poly.pdbx_seq_one_letter_code
_entity_poly.pdbx_strand_id
1 'polypeptide(L)'
;MTEPAEPGFIDRLRARFGWFDHVMRAQERYQRAKGDFYAAGITYFTIFALFPLLMVGFAATGFVLASRPQLLAEIENRIKASFSGTLGTQVVNLMDTAIQSRTSVGIIGLATAAWVGLGWMANMREALSQMWLQRDEPKGFVRTKLSDLVALVSAFFAILVTIVLTALSAPSLMGRVLELVGVHDSPGLNATLRVVSLVMSWLVSWLAFTWVIARL
;
A
#
# COMPACT_ATOMS: atom_id res chain seq x y z
N MET A 1 18.94 56.78 3.75
CA MET A 1 19.43 55.54 3.09
C MET A 1 19.67 54.55 4.21
N THR A 2 18.79 53.57 4.40
CA THR A 2 18.94 52.53 5.43
C THR A 2 19.94 51.49 4.91
N GLU A 3 21.01 51.24 5.65
CA GLU A 3 22.00 50.21 5.31
C GLU A 3 21.31 48.84 5.10
N PRO A 4 21.76 48.02 4.13
CA PRO A 4 21.23 46.68 3.97
C PRO A 4 21.58 45.86 5.21
N ALA A 5 20.55 45.37 5.91
CA ALA A 5 20.71 44.51 7.08
C ALA A 5 21.64 43.33 6.75
N GLU A 6 22.58 43.03 7.66
CA GLU A 6 23.50 41.91 7.46
C GLU A 6 22.72 40.62 7.15
N PRO A 7 23.14 39.86 6.13
CA PRO A 7 22.44 38.63 5.75
C PRO A 7 22.40 37.67 6.93
N GLY A 8 21.20 37.15 7.21
CA GLY A 8 20.97 36.21 8.31
C GLY A 8 21.85 34.97 8.20
N PHE A 9 22.02 34.25 9.31
CA PHE A 9 22.81 33.01 9.34
C PHE A 9 22.39 32.00 8.25
N ILE A 10 21.08 31.85 8.02
CA ILE A 10 20.53 30.97 6.98
C ILE A 10 20.84 31.48 5.57
N ASP A 11 20.83 32.80 5.35
CA ASP A 11 21.10 33.37 4.02
C ASP A 11 22.58 33.25 3.65
N ARG A 12 23.47 33.37 4.65
CA ARG A 12 24.90 33.06 4.48
C ARG A 12 25.14 31.59 4.15
N LEU A 13 24.40 30.66 4.78
CA LEU A 13 24.48 29.23 4.45
C LEU A 13 23.96 28.92 3.04
N ARG A 14 22.85 29.56 2.63
CA ARG A 14 22.31 29.45 1.26
C ARG A 14 23.28 29.98 0.21
N ALA A 15 23.92 31.12 0.47
CA ALA A 15 24.94 31.67 -0.44
C ALA A 15 26.21 30.80 -0.52
N ARG A 16 26.59 30.15 0.58
CA ARG A 16 27.81 29.31 0.65
C ARG A 16 27.62 27.91 0.06
N PHE A 17 26.45 27.30 0.23
CA PHE A 17 26.18 25.92 -0.18
C PHE A 17 25.00 25.85 -1.15
N GLY A 18 25.30 25.74 -2.46
CA GLY A 18 24.26 25.68 -3.49
C GLY A 18 23.26 24.54 -3.34
N TRP A 19 23.68 23.38 -2.80
CA TRP A 19 22.77 22.27 -2.51
C TRP A 19 21.77 22.62 -1.40
N PHE A 20 22.19 23.38 -0.39
CA PHE A 20 21.33 23.81 0.71
C PHE A 20 20.32 24.84 0.23
N ASP A 21 20.74 25.79 -0.62
CA ASP A 21 19.82 26.73 -1.26
C ASP A 21 18.77 25.99 -2.11
N HIS A 22 19.17 24.96 -2.85
CA HIS A 22 18.23 24.16 -3.63
C HIS A 22 17.18 23.44 -2.75
N VAL A 23 17.60 22.83 -1.64
CA VAL A 23 16.68 22.19 -0.68
C VAL A 23 15.75 23.20 -0.04
N MET A 24 16.27 24.37 0.37
CA MET A 24 15.45 25.44 0.94
C MET A 24 14.41 25.97 -0.05
N ARG A 25 14.79 26.20 -1.32
CA ARG A 25 13.84 26.60 -2.37
C ARG A 25 12.77 25.54 -2.63
N ALA A 26 13.14 24.26 -2.58
CA ALA A 26 12.19 23.16 -2.71
C ALA A 26 11.19 23.17 -1.55
N GLN A 27 11.66 23.34 -0.32
CA GLN A 27 10.81 23.43 0.86
C GLN A 27 9.90 24.67 0.83
N GLU A 28 10.42 25.83 0.43
CA GLU A 28 9.63 27.05 0.26
C GLU A 28 8.57 26.90 -0.84
N ARG A 29 8.86 26.17 -1.92
CA ARG A 29 7.86 25.85 -2.94
C ARG A 29 6.78 24.92 -2.38
N TYR A 30 7.18 23.85 -1.70
CA TYR A 30 6.26 22.90 -1.06
C TYR A 30 5.32 23.62 -0.08
N GLN A 31 5.85 24.52 0.75
CA GLN A 31 5.05 25.29 1.68
C GLN A 31 4.11 26.30 1.00
N ARG A 32 4.58 27.00 -0.03
CA ARG A 32 3.73 27.88 -0.85
C ARG A 32 2.57 27.13 -1.51
N ALA A 33 2.78 25.88 -1.90
CA ALA A 33 1.75 25.01 -2.45
C ALA A 33 0.87 24.33 -1.38
N LYS A 34 0.98 24.70 -0.10
CA LYS A 34 0.27 24.09 1.04
C LYS A 34 0.55 22.60 1.19
N GLY A 35 1.78 22.17 0.91
CA GLY A 35 2.18 20.77 0.96
C GLY A 35 1.79 20.04 2.25
N ASP A 36 2.03 20.66 3.41
CA ASP A 36 1.68 20.06 4.70
C ASP A 36 0.17 19.82 4.87
N PHE A 37 -0.66 20.72 4.35
CA PHE A 37 -2.11 20.57 4.40
C PHE A 37 -2.57 19.37 3.56
N TYR A 38 -2.03 19.24 2.33
CA TYR A 38 -2.34 18.12 1.47
C TYR A 38 -1.78 16.80 2.01
N ALA A 39 -0.56 16.79 2.56
CA ALA A 39 0.04 15.62 3.17
C ALA A 39 -0.77 15.13 4.39
N ALA A 40 -1.22 16.06 5.25
CA ALA A 40 -2.11 15.77 6.37
C ALA A 40 -3.45 15.18 5.89
N GLY A 41 -4.05 15.76 4.85
CA GLY A 41 -5.28 15.26 4.24
C GLY A 41 -5.12 13.83 3.69
N ILE A 42 -4.07 13.57 2.92
CA ILE A 42 -3.78 12.22 2.38
C ILE A 42 -3.57 11.22 3.52
N THR A 43 -2.84 11.59 4.57
CA THR A 43 -2.60 10.71 5.74
C THR A 43 -3.91 10.35 6.42
N TYR A 44 -4.79 11.32 6.65
CA TYR A 44 -6.13 11.11 7.18
C TYR A 44 -6.91 10.10 6.32
N PHE A 45 -7.04 10.33 5.02
CA PHE A 45 -7.77 9.42 4.14
C PHE A 45 -7.14 8.03 4.06
N THR A 46 -5.80 7.93 4.14
CA THR A 46 -5.08 6.65 4.12
C THR A 46 -5.42 5.82 5.36
N ILE A 47 -5.44 6.42 6.55
CA ILE A 47 -5.81 5.73 7.79
C ILE A 47 -7.26 5.22 7.71
N PHE A 48 -8.18 6.04 7.21
CA PHE A 48 -9.58 5.61 7.02
C PHE A 48 -9.73 4.49 5.99
N ALA A 49 -8.91 4.48 4.94
CA ALA A 49 -8.90 3.43 3.92
C ALA A 49 -8.40 2.06 4.45
N LEU A 50 -7.64 2.04 5.56
CA LEU A 50 -7.17 0.79 6.16
C LEU A 50 -8.33 -0.09 6.63
N PHE A 51 -9.38 0.47 7.23
CA PHE A 51 -10.48 -0.34 7.76
C PHE A 51 -11.19 -1.15 6.67
N PRO A 52 -11.67 -0.54 5.56
CA PRO A 52 -12.27 -1.32 4.47
C PRO A 52 -11.29 -2.30 3.82
N LEU A 53 -10.01 -1.93 3.67
CA LEU A 53 -9.00 -2.85 3.12
C LEU A 53 -8.79 -4.07 4.02
N LEU A 54 -8.77 -3.89 5.34
CA LEU A 54 -8.71 -4.98 6.30
C LEU A 54 -9.97 -5.85 6.23
N MET A 55 -11.16 -5.26 6.07
CA MET A 55 -12.40 -6.03 5.87
C MET A 55 -12.35 -6.88 4.61
N VAL A 56 -11.82 -6.34 3.50
CA VAL A 56 -11.63 -7.09 2.26
C VAL A 56 -10.61 -8.22 2.45
N GLY A 57 -9.47 -7.95 3.10
CA GLY A 57 -8.47 -8.97 3.42
C GLY A 57 -9.01 -10.06 4.35
N PHE A 58 -9.81 -9.68 5.34
CA PHE A 58 -10.52 -10.60 6.23
C PHE A 58 -11.47 -11.49 5.44
N ALA A 59 -12.32 -10.90 4.59
CA ALA A 59 -13.27 -11.65 3.77
C ALA A 59 -12.55 -12.62 2.83
N ALA A 60 -11.49 -12.16 2.15
CA ALA A 60 -10.66 -13.00 1.29
C ALA A 60 -10.08 -14.20 2.06
N THR A 61 -9.53 -13.95 3.26
CA THR A 61 -9.02 -15.01 4.14
C THR A 61 -10.14 -15.96 4.55
N GLY A 62 -11.32 -15.45 4.92
CA GLY A 62 -12.50 -16.25 5.25
C GLY A 62 -12.96 -17.15 4.10
N PHE A 63 -12.92 -16.68 2.85
CA PHE A 63 -13.22 -17.50 1.67
C PHE A 63 -12.17 -18.60 1.45
N VAL A 64 -10.88 -18.29 1.63
CA VAL A 64 -9.81 -19.28 1.52
C VAL A 64 -9.93 -20.36 2.61
N LEU A 65 -10.15 -19.96 3.86
CA LEU A 65 -10.30 -20.90 4.99
C LEU A 65 -11.56 -21.76 4.87
N ALA A 66 -12.69 -21.17 4.48
CA ALA A 66 -13.93 -21.91 4.25
C ALA A 66 -13.79 -22.99 3.17
N SER A 67 -12.87 -22.80 2.23
CA SER A 67 -12.57 -23.77 1.16
C SER A 67 -11.54 -24.84 1.58
N ARG A 68 -10.96 -24.74 2.79
CA ARG A 68 -9.86 -25.60 3.27
C ARG A 68 -10.13 -26.10 4.70
N PRO A 69 -11.08 -27.04 4.88
CA PRO A 69 -11.50 -27.50 6.22
C PRO A 69 -10.36 -28.10 7.04
N GLN A 70 -9.36 -28.71 6.40
CA GLN A 70 -8.17 -29.28 7.07
C GLN A 70 -7.32 -28.19 7.72
N LEU A 71 -7.07 -27.07 7.03
CA LEU A 71 -6.33 -25.93 7.58
C LEU A 71 -7.10 -25.26 8.72
N LEU A 72 -8.42 -25.15 8.56
CA LEU A 72 -9.29 -24.59 9.59
C LEU A 72 -9.23 -25.42 10.88
N ALA A 73 -9.33 -26.75 10.77
CA ALA A 73 -9.17 -27.67 11.91
C ALA A 73 -7.79 -27.57 12.57
N GLU A 74 -6.71 -27.41 11.78
CA GLU A 74 -5.36 -27.22 12.33
C GLU A 74 -5.25 -25.91 13.12
N ILE A 75 -5.80 -24.82 12.59
CA ILE A 75 -5.84 -23.51 13.25
C ILE A 75 -6.63 -23.59 14.55
N GLU A 76 -7.81 -24.20 14.54
CA GLU A 76 -8.62 -24.41 15.75
C GLU A 76 -7.86 -25.19 16.82
N ASN A 77 -7.19 -26.29 16.43
CA ASN A 77 -6.43 -27.11 17.37
C ASN A 77 -5.26 -26.33 17.97
N ARG A 78 -4.57 -25.50 17.17
CA ARG A 78 -3.49 -24.61 17.66
C ARG A 78 -4.03 -23.55 18.61
N ILE A 79 -5.20 -22.97 18.35
CA ILE A 79 -5.86 -22.01 19.25
C ILE A 79 -6.20 -22.68 20.59
N LYS A 80 -6.87 -23.84 20.54
CA LYS A 80 -7.25 -24.63 21.73
C LYS A 80 -6.02 -25.09 22.54
N ALA A 81 -4.89 -25.35 21.89
CA ALA A 81 -3.63 -25.70 22.55
C ALA A 81 -2.93 -24.48 23.18
N SER A 82 -3.10 -23.28 22.60
CA SER A 82 -2.45 -22.05 23.06
C SER A 82 -3.23 -21.33 24.16
N PHE A 83 -4.56 -21.48 24.17
CA PHE A 83 -5.46 -20.86 25.14
C PHE A 83 -6.21 -21.94 25.94
N SER A 84 -5.93 -22.04 27.23
CA SER A 84 -6.60 -23.01 28.10
C SER A 84 -8.03 -22.60 28.44
N GLY A 85 -8.94 -23.58 28.50
CA GLY A 85 -10.29 -23.41 29.03
C GLY A 85 -11.24 -22.65 28.11
N THR A 86 -12.14 -21.86 28.69
CA THR A 86 -13.24 -21.18 27.97
C THR A 86 -12.78 -20.14 26.96
N LEU A 87 -11.59 -19.55 27.16
CA LEU A 87 -11.01 -18.57 26.24
C LEU A 87 -10.71 -19.18 24.87
N GLY A 88 -10.14 -20.39 24.81
CA GLY A 88 -9.86 -21.07 23.54
C GLY A 88 -11.13 -21.32 22.74
N THR A 89 -12.20 -21.79 23.40
CA THR A 89 -13.51 -22.02 22.76
C THR A 89 -14.15 -20.71 22.30
N GLN A 90 -14.05 -19.62 23.08
CA GLN A 90 -14.56 -18.31 22.66
C GLN A 90 -13.84 -17.78 21.41
N VAL A 91 -12.51 -17.92 21.34
CA VAL A 91 -11.73 -17.48 20.18
C VAL A 91 -12.09 -18.30 18.93
N VAL A 92 -12.26 -19.61 19.06
CA VAL A 92 -12.72 -20.47 17.95
C VAL A 92 -14.11 -20.07 17.47
N ASN A 93 -15.08 -19.87 18.38
CA ASN A 93 -16.43 -19.44 18.02
C ASN A 93 -16.44 -18.07 17.32
N LEU A 94 -15.60 -17.12 17.78
CA LEU A 94 -15.44 -15.82 17.13
C LEU A 94 -14.89 -15.98 15.71
N MET A 95 -13.87 -16.83 15.53
CA MET A 95 -13.33 -17.15 14.21
C MET A 95 -14.39 -17.75 13.28
N ASP A 96 -15.15 -18.75 13.74
CA ASP A 96 -16.18 -19.39 12.94
C ASP A 96 -17.29 -18.42 12.55
N THR A 97 -17.76 -17.60 13.49
CA THR A 97 -18.76 -16.55 13.23
C THR A 97 -18.26 -15.57 12.19
N ALA A 98 -17.00 -15.17 12.30
CA ALA A 98 -16.38 -14.24 11.38
C ALA A 98 -16.22 -14.87 9.97
N ILE A 99 -15.83 -16.15 9.87
CA ILE A 99 -15.75 -16.88 8.60
C ILE A 99 -17.12 -17.06 7.97
N GLN A 100 -18.17 -17.38 8.75
CA GLN A 100 -19.54 -17.47 8.24
C GLN A 100 -20.02 -16.11 7.68
N SER A 101 -19.61 -15.02 8.32
CA SER A 101 -19.95 -13.65 7.92
C SER A 101 -19.12 -13.11 6.74
N ARG A 102 -18.18 -13.89 6.19
CA ARG A 102 -17.22 -13.47 5.14
C ARG A 102 -17.86 -12.77 3.95
N THR A 103 -19.02 -13.23 3.49
CA THR A 103 -19.71 -12.64 2.34
C THR A 103 -20.23 -11.25 2.66
N SER A 104 -20.95 -11.09 3.77
CA SER A 104 -21.48 -9.81 4.22
C SER A 104 -20.35 -8.81 4.51
N VAL A 105 -19.33 -9.24 5.25
CA VAL A 105 -18.15 -8.42 5.54
C VAL A 105 -17.41 -8.05 4.25
N GLY A 106 -17.29 -8.97 3.30
CA GLY A 106 -16.66 -8.73 2.01
C GLY A 106 -17.40 -7.70 1.16
N ILE A 107 -18.73 -7.80 1.07
CA ILE A 107 -19.55 -6.84 0.31
C ILE A 107 -19.45 -5.44 0.93
N ILE A 108 -19.64 -5.33 2.26
CA ILE A 108 -19.56 -4.05 2.98
C ILE A 108 -18.14 -3.48 2.86
N GLY A 109 -17.12 -4.32 3.02
CA GLY A 109 -15.72 -3.96 2.88
C GLY A 109 -15.41 -3.42 1.49
N LEU A 110 -15.79 -4.13 0.43
CA LEU A 110 -15.58 -3.71 -0.96
C LEU A 110 -16.32 -2.41 -1.30
N ALA A 111 -17.59 -2.29 -0.90
CA ALA A 111 -18.38 -1.08 -1.13
C ALA A 111 -17.75 0.14 -0.43
N THR A 112 -17.36 -0.02 0.83
CA THR A 112 -16.72 1.06 1.61
C THR A 112 -15.32 1.36 1.08
N ALA A 113 -14.56 0.34 0.66
CA ALA A 113 -13.24 0.50 0.06
C ALA A 113 -13.31 1.25 -1.27
N ALA A 114 -14.28 0.94 -2.12
CA ALA A 114 -14.52 1.67 -3.35
C ALA A 114 -14.88 3.14 -3.06
N TRP A 115 -15.77 3.39 -2.10
CA TRP A 115 -16.16 4.75 -1.73
C TRP A 115 -15.01 5.58 -1.18
N VAL A 116 -14.35 5.10 -0.12
CA VAL A 116 -13.24 5.79 0.55
C VAL A 116 -12.05 5.90 -0.39
N GLY A 117 -11.77 4.83 -1.13
CA GLY A 117 -10.68 4.75 -2.09
C GLY A 117 -10.81 5.72 -3.25
N LEU A 118 -12.01 5.88 -3.83
CA LEU A 118 -12.26 6.90 -4.85
C LEU A 118 -12.10 8.32 -4.29
N GLY A 119 -12.43 8.54 -3.01
CA GLY A 119 -12.14 9.79 -2.32
C GLY A 119 -10.63 10.01 -2.17
N TRP A 120 -9.90 8.98 -1.76
CA TRP A 120 -8.44 9.03 -1.60
C TRP A 120 -7.74 9.35 -2.94
N MET A 121 -8.10 8.68 -4.03
CA MET A 121 -7.56 8.95 -5.37
C MET A 121 -7.81 10.40 -5.81
N ALA A 122 -9.02 10.91 -5.58
CA ALA A 122 -9.35 12.29 -5.93
C ALA A 122 -8.53 13.31 -5.12
N ASN A 123 -8.35 13.09 -3.82
CA ASN A 123 -7.52 13.95 -2.98
C ASN A 123 -6.02 13.85 -3.35
N MET A 124 -5.55 12.65 -3.69
CA MET A 124 -4.17 12.44 -4.13
C MET A 124 -3.90 13.16 -5.45
N ARG A 125 -4.80 13.05 -6.44
CA ARG A 125 -4.70 13.81 -7.69
C ARG A 125 -4.65 15.31 -7.43
N GLU A 126 -5.55 15.84 -6.61
CA GLU A 126 -5.58 17.28 -6.30
C GLU A 126 -4.26 17.72 -5.65
N ALA A 127 -3.76 16.96 -4.67
CA ALA A 127 -2.49 17.27 -4.01
C ALA A 127 -1.31 17.28 -4.98
N LEU A 128 -1.20 16.26 -5.85
CA LEU A 128 -0.13 16.19 -6.85
C LEU A 128 -0.27 17.35 -7.85
N SER A 129 -1.46 17.56 -8.43
CA SER A 129 -1.77 18.66 -9.34
C SER A 129 -1.30 20.03 -8.81
N GLN A 130 -1.53 20.27 -7.51
CA GLN A 130 -1.10 21.50 -6.83
C GLN A 130 0.42 21.62 -6.71
N MET A 131 1.13 20.52 -6.42
CA MET A 131 2.60 20.51 -6.37
C MET A 131 3.22 20.76 -7.76
N TRP A 132 2.62 20.21 -8.82
CA TRP A 132 3.06 20.42 -10.20
C TRP A 132 2.60 21.74 -10.81
N LEU A 133 1.75 22.52 -10.12
CA LEU A 133 1.12 23.74 -10.64
C LEU A 133 0.34 23.49 -11.94
N GLN A 134 -0.15 22.26 -12.12
CA GLN A 134 -0.97 21.84 -13.24
C GLN A 134 -2.35 21.54 -12.68
N ARG A 135 -3.31 22.44 -12.92
CA ARG A 135 -4.72 22.15 -12.64
C ARG A 135 -5.30 21.48 -13.88
N ASP A 136 -5.31 20.15 -13.88
CA ASP A 136 -6.00 19.41 -14.93
C ASP A 136 -7.51 19.63 -14.80
N GLU A 137 -8.14 20.11 -15.87
CA GLU A 137 -9.59 20.16 -15.94
C GLU A 137 -10.15 18.73 -16.11
N PRO A 138 -11.09 18.30 -15.24
CA PRO A 138 -11.61 16.94 -15.31
C PRO A 138 -12.37 16.73 -16.62
N LYS A 139 -12.01 15.66 -17.36
CA LYS A 139 -12.62 15.26 -18.65
C LYS A 139 -14.06 14.70 -18.52
N GLY A 140 -14.79 15.05 -17.45
CA GLY A 140 -16.15 14.60 -17.10
C GLY A 140 -16.21 13.71 -15.84
N PHE A 141 -17.24 13.90 -15.00
CA PHE A 141 -17.37 13.26 -13.68
C PHE A 141 -17.26 11.72 -13.71
N VAL A 142 -18.02 11.05 -14.57
CA VAL A 142 -18.05 9.58 -14.67
C VAL A 142 -16.71 9.02 -15.14
N ARG A 143 -16.11 9.65 -16.16
CA ARG A 143 -14.82 9.22 -16.72
C ARG A 143 -13.70 9.34 -15.69
N THR A 144 -13.69 10.41 -14.92
CA THR A 144 -12.73 10.61 -13.83
C THR A 144 -12.88 9.54 -12.75
N LYS A 145 -14.11 9.26 -12.29
CA LYS A 145 -14.35 8.22 -11.28
C LYS A 145 -14.00 6.82 -11.77
N LEU A 146 -14.24 6.49 -13.04
CA LEU A 146 -13.83 5.21 -13.61
C LEU A 146 -12.30 5.11 -13.70
N SER A 147 -11.62 6.19 -14.11
CA SER A 147 -10.16 6.24 -14.14
C SER A 147 -9.56 6.07 -12.74
N ASP A 148 -10.15 6.74 -11.73
CA ASP A 148 -9.76 6.60 -10.33
C ASP A 148 -9.95 5.16 -9.83
N LEU A 149 -11.06 4.52 -10.20
CA LEU A 149 -11.31 3.13 -9.82
C LEU A 149 -10.29 2.19 -10.45
N VAL A 150 -10.00 2.35 -11.74
CA VAL A 150 -8.96 1.56 -12.43
C VAL A 150 -7.61 1.77 -11.77
N ALA A 151 -7.31 3.00 -11.37
CA ALA A 151 -6.06 3.31 -10.69
C ALA A 151 -5.94 2.78 -9.28
N LEU A 152 -7.05 2.74 -8.56
CA LEU A 152 -7.11 2.09 -7.27
C LEU A 152 -6.93 0.57 -7.38
N VAL A 153 -7.62 -0.06 -8.35
CA VAL A 153 -7.53 -1.51 -8.56
C VAL A 153 -6.14 -1.92 -9.02
N SER A 154 -5.50 -1.16 -9.91
CA SER A 154 -4.12 -1.44 -10.33
C SER A 154 -3.12 -1.27 -9.19
N ALA A 155 -3.28 -0.23 -8.35
CA ALA A 155 -2.44 -0.02 -7.17
C ALA A 155 -2.60 -1.18 -6.19
N PHE A 156 -3.84 -1.61 -5.92
CA PHE A 156 -4.12 -2.77 -5.08
C PHE A 156 -3.49 -4.05 -5.64
N PHE A 157 -3.64 -4.29 -6.94
CA PHE A 157 -3.04 -5.44 -7.61
C PHE A 157 -1.51 -5.41 -7.56
N ALA A 158 -0.89 -4.24 -7.78
CA ALA A 158 0.55 -4.08 -7.68
C ALA A 158 1.06 -4.39 -6.27
N ILE A 159 0.39 -3.87 -5.23
CA ILE A 159 0.71 -4.19 -3.83
C ILE A 159 0.61 -5.70 -3.59
N LEU A 160 -0.46 -6.34 -4.07
CA LEU A 160 -0.64 -7.78 -3.94
C LEU A 160 0.49 -8.57 -4.61
N VAL A 161 0.86 -8.21 -5.85
CA VAL A 161 1.98 -8.82 -6.58
C VAL A 161 3.29 -8.61 -5.84
N THR A 162 3.55 -7.40 -5.34
CA THR A 162 4.74 -7.10 -4.53
C THR A 162 4.81 -7.97 -3.27
N ILE A 163 3.70 -8.16 -2.56
CA ILE A 163 3.63 -9.04 -1.39
C ILE A 163 3.91 -10.50 -1.78
N VAL A 164 3.30 -10.99 -2.86
CA VAL A 164 3.51 -12.37 -3.34
C VAL A 164 4.96 -12.59 -3.76
N LEU A 165 5.54 -11.68 -4.54
CA LEU A 165 6.96 -11.76 -4.95
C LEU A 165 7.89 -11.72 -3.75
N THR A 166 7.57 -10.88 -2.75
CA THR A 166 8.33 -10.80 -1.50
C THR A 166 8.22 -12.10 -0.70
N ALA A 167 7.03 -12.69 -0.58
CA ALA A 167 6.83 -13.96 0.09
C ALA A 167 7.55 -15.11 -0.63
N LEU A 168 7.52 -15.15 -1.96
CA LEU A 168 8.23 -16.15 -2.77
C LEU A 168 9.75 -16.04 -2.63
N SER A 169 10.29 -14.85 -2.28
CA SER A 169 11.72 -14.69 -2.00
C SER A 169 12.20 -15.36 -0.71
N ALA A 170 11.28 -15.88 0.12
CA ALA A 170 11.63 -16.62 1.32
C ALA A 170 12.28 -17.97 0.97
N PRO A 171 13.43 -18.33 1.58
CA PRO A 171 14.18 -19.55 1.21
C PRO A 171 13.34 -20.84 1.28
N SER A 172 12.47 -20.96 2.28
CA SER A 172 11.62 -22.13 2.49
C SER A 172 10.51 -22.29 1.44
N LEU A 173 9.99 -21.18 0.90
CA LEU A 173 8.98 -21.20 -0.16
C LEU A 173 9.64 -21.36 -1.53
N MET A 174 10.78 -20.70 -1.75
CA MET A 174 11.57 -20.84 -2.98
C MET A 174 12.01 -22.29 -3.19
N GLY A 175 12.50 -22.97 -2.14
CA GLY A 175 12.89 -24.39 -2.23
C GLY A 175 11.74 -25.30 -2.67
N ARG A 176 10.53 -25.11 -2.11
CA ARG A 176 9.34 -25.86 -2.53
C ARG A 176 8.93 -25.59 -3.97
N VAL A 177 9.08 -24.36 -4.45
CA VAL A 177 8.80 -23.99 -5.85
C VAL A 177 9.84 -24.63 -6.79
N LEU A 178 11.11 -24.65 -6.39
CA LEU A 178 12.20 -25.25 -7.17
C LEU A 178 12.09 -26.77 -7.28
N GLU A 179 11.70 -27.44 -6.18
CA GLU A 179 11.35 -28.85 -6.19
C GLU A 179 10.16 -29.14 -7.13
N LEU A 180 9.15 -28.27 -7.13
CA LEU A 180 7.98 -28.40 -8.02
C LEU A 180 8.32 -28.24 -9.50
N VAL A 181 9.34 -27.44 -9.81
CA VAL A 181 9.85 -27.18 -11.17
C VAL A 181 10.97 -28.16 -11.55
N GLY A 182 11.37 -29.06 -10.64
CA GLY A 182 12.35 -30.12 -10.89
C GLY A 182 13.80 -29.64 -11.00
N VAL A 183 14.11 -28.45 -10.47
CA VAL A 183 15.47 -27.88 -10.53
C VAL A 183 16.25 -28.29 -9.28
N HIS A 184 17.43 -28.89 -9.47
CA HIS A 184 18.27 -29.33 -8.36
C HIS A 184 18.74 -28.13 -7.52
N ASP A 185 18.65 -28.28 -6.20
CA ASP A 185 18.96 -27.26 -5.22
C ASP A 185 20.46 -26.94 -5.26
N SER A 186 20.82 -25.80 -5.85
CA SER A 186 22.19 -25.30 -5.86
C SER A 186 22.24 -23.95 -5.15
N PRO A 187 23.23 -23.71 -4.26
CA PRO A 187 23.32 -22.46 -3.49
C PRO A 187 23.36 -21.21 -4.37
N GLY A 188 23.95 -21.32 -5.57
CA GLY A 188 24.02 -20.24 -6.56
C GLY A 188 22.65 -19.88 -7.15
N LEU A 189 21.83 -20.88 -7.47
CA LEU A 189 20.50 -20.65 -8.06
C LEU A 189 19.56 -19.94 -7.07
N ASN A 190 19.57 -20.35 -5.79
CA ASN A 190 18.77 -19.71 -4.74
C ASN A 190 19.13 -18.23 -4.56
N ALA A 191 20.42 -17.89 -4.57
CA ALA A 191 20.88 -16.51 -4.48
C ALA A 191 20.46 -15.69 -5.71
N THR A 192 20.63 -16.24 -6.92
CA THR A 192 20.22 -15.57 -8.17
C THR A 192 18.72 -15.31 -8.20
N LEU A 193 17.90 -16.31 -7.87
CA LEU A 193 16.45 -16.16 -7.85
C LEU A 193 15.98 -15.13 -6.83
N ARG A 194 16.61 -15.08 -5.65
CA ARG A 194 16.31 -14.06 -4.65
C ARG A 194 16.60 -12.65 -5.16
N VAL A 195 17.76 -12.45 -5.80
CA VAL A 195 18.11 -11.16 -6.41
C VAL A 195 17.10 -10.80 -7.49
N VAL A 196 16.74 -11.75 -8.37
CA VAL A 196 15.73 -11.55 -9.41
C VAL A 196 14.37 -11.17 -8.80
N SER A 197 13.89 -11.88 -7.77
CA SER A 197 12.63 -11.55 -7.10
C SER A 197 12.64 -10.16 -6.47
N LEU A 198 13.75 -9.75 -5.84
CA LEU A 198 13.89 -8.40 -5.27
C LEU A 198 13.89 -7.32 -6.35
N VAL A 199 14.63 -7.52 -7.44
CA VAL A 199 14.67 -6.60 -8.58
C VAL A 199 13.30 -6.50 -9.23
N MET A 200 12.60 -7.63 -9.43
CA MET A 200 11.24 -7.66 -9.97
C MET A 200 10.24 -6.94 -9.05
N SER A 201 10.32 -7.16 -7.73
CA SER A 201 9.49 -6.48 -6.74
C SER A 201 9.70 -4.97 -6.77
N TRP A 202 10.95 -4.53 -6.87
CA TRP A 202 11.30 -3.11 -7.03
C TRP A 202 10.76 -2.53 -8.33
N LEU A 203 10.94 -3.22 -9.46
CA LEU A 203 10.44 -2.80 -10.77
C LEU A 203 8.91 -2.72 -10.83
N VAL A 204 8.20 -3.72 -10.30
CA VAL A 204 6.73 -3.72 -10.22
C VAL A 204 6.25 -2.54 -9.40
N SER A 205 6.89 -2.29 -8.25
CA SER A 205 6.54 -1.16 -7.39
C SER A 205 6.79 0.17 -8.11
N TRP A 206 7.94 0.34 -8.76
CA TRP A 206 8.28 1.54 -9.52
C TRP A 206 7.30 1.79 -10.68
N LEU A 207 6.96 0.75 -11.45
CA LEU A 207 5.98 0.83 -12.54
C LEU A 207 4.60 1.20 -12.02
N ALA A 208 4.17 0.62 -10.89
CA ALA A 208 2.89 0.91 -10.28
C ALA A 208 2.80 2.38 -9.84
N PHE A 209 3.79 2.89 -9.12
CA PHE A 209 3.82 4.29 -8.70
C PHE A 209 3.86 5.24 -9.90
N THR A 210 4.70 4.94 -10.89
CA THR A 210 4.81 5.75 -12.12
C THR A 210 3.48 5.77 -12.87
N TRP A 211 2.83 4.61 -13.00
CA TRP A 211 1.54 4.49 -13.67
C TRP A 211 0.45 5.24 -12.92
N VAL A 212 0.43 5.18 -11.58
CA VAL A 212 -0.55 5.93 -10.75
C VAL A 212 -0.35 7.42 -10.94
N ILE A 213 0.89 7.91 -10.84
CA ILE A 213 1.21 9.33 -11.02
C ILE A 213 0.88 9.80 -12.44
N ALA A 214 1.17 9.00 -13.47
CA ALA A 214 0.90 9.36 -14.86
C ALA A 214 -0.60 9.37 -15.22
N ARG A 215 -1.45 8.72 -14.40
CA ARG A 215 -2.90 8.63 -14.64
C ARG A 215 -3.69 9.68 -13.84
N LEU A 216 -3.08 10.25 -12.81
CA LEU A 216 -3.67 11.25 -11.92
C LEU A 216 -3.35 12.64 -12.44
#